data_AF-A0A5C7SWU4-F1
#
_entry.id   AF-A0A5C7SWU4-F1
#
_cell.length_a   1.000
_cell.length_b   1.000
_cell.length_c   1.000
_cell.angle_alpha   90.00
_cell.angle_beta   90.00
_cell.angle_gamma   90.00
#
_symmetry.space_group_name_H-M   'P 1'
#
loop_
_entity.id
_entity.type
_entity.pdbx_description
1 polymer ?
#
loop_
_entity_poly.entity_id
_entity_poly.type
_entity_poly.pdbx_seq_one_letter_code
_entity_poly.pdbx_strand_id
1 'polypeptide(L)' 'MIQTGNSSPAAPNLPIPGTFATTAQLCTRYQVSRTTWWRWSQMPGFPGAVRYGRSVRWSVEAVETFLTQQEG' A
#
# COMPACT_ATOMS: atom_id res chain seq x y z
N MET A 1 -14.48 -8.93 -25.28
CA MET A 1 -14.37 -9.96 -24.23
C MET A 1 -13.81 -9.29 -22.98
N ILE A 2 -14.70 -8.90 -22.07
CA ILE A 2 -14.36 -8.38 -20.74
C ILE A 2 -13.73 -9.52 -19.94
N GLN A 3 -12.42 -9.44 -19.68
CA GLN A 3 -11.78 -10.35 -18.72
C GLN A 3 -11.99 -9.78 -17.32
N THR A 4 -13.09 -10.19 -16.70
CA THR A 4 -13.27 -10.21 -15.25
C THR A 4 -12.29 -11.24 -14.69
N GLY A 5 -11.05 -10.80 -14.47
CA GLY A 5 -10.04 -11.60 -13.78
C GLY A 5 -10.37 -11.66 -12.30
N ASN A 6 -11.12 -12.69 -11.91
CA ASN A 6 -11.23 -13.15 -10.53
C ASN A 6 -9.86 -13.67 -10.06
N SER A 7 -8.96 -12.76 -9.70
CA SER A 7 -7.70 -13.06 -9.04
C SER A 7 -7.89 -12.86 -7.55
N SER A 8 -8.34 -13.90 -6.85
CA SER A 8 -8.04 -14.05 -5.43
C SER A 8 -6.59 -14.53 -5.33
N PRO A 9 -5.61 -13.73 -4.86
CA PRO A 9 -4.31 -14.28 -4.54
C PRO A 9 -4.38 -14.83 -3.12
N ALA A 10 -4.30 -16.15 -2.99
CA ALA A 10 -3.86 -16.77 -1.74
C ALA A 10 -2.59 -16.04 -1.28
N ALA A 11 -2.57 -15.61 -0.02
CA ALA A 11 -1.70 -14.56 0.48
C ALA A 11 -0.46 -15.09 1.23
N PRO A 12 0.72 -15.16 0.59
CA PRO A 12 2.01 -15.25 1.29
C PRO A 12 2.67 -13.85 1.48
N ASN A 13 2.02 -12.77 1.05
CA ASN A 13 2.59 -11.41 1.05
C ASN A 13 1.69 -10.37 1.74
N LEU A 14 0.84 -10.79 2.68
CA LEU A 14 0.13 -9.84 3.51
C LEU A 14 1.12 -9.16 4.46
N PRO A 15 1.17 -7.83 4.47
CA PRO A 15 1.99 -7.13 5.44
C PRO A 15 1.40 -7.37 6.83
N ILE A 16 2.23 -7.87 7.74
CA ILE A 16 1.86 -8.04 9.15
C ILE A 16 1.50 -6.65 9.70
N PRO A 17 0.33 -6.45 10.31
CA PRO A 17 -0.02 -5.19 10.96
C PRO A 17 1.06 -4.85 12.00
N GLY A 18 1.63 -3.64 11.92
CA GLY A 18 2.78 -3.20 12.72
C GLY A 18 4.15 -3.37 12.06
N THR A 19 4.24 -3.83 10.81
CA THR A 19 5.51 -3.97 10.06
C THR A 19 5.58 -3.04 8.83
N PHE A 20 6.80 -2.70 8.41
CA PHE A 20 7.08 -1.99 7.17
C PHE A 20 6.73 -2.85 5.94
N ALA A 21 5.79 -2.39 5.12
CA ALA A 21 5.31 -3.05 3.92
C ALA A 21 5.89 -2.44 2.64
N THR A 22 6.07 -3.25 1.60
CA THR A 22 6.46 -2.74 0.26
C THR A 22 5.25 -2.24 -0.52
N THR A 23 5.49 -1.50 -1.62
CA THR A 23 4.42 -1.03 -2.51
C THR A 23 3.51 -2.15 -2.96
N ALA A 24 4.06 -3.31 -3.31
CA ALA A 24 3.29 -4.45 -3.80
C ALA A 24 2.34 -4.99 -2.72
N GLN A 25 2.81 -5.06 -1.47
CA GLN A 25 1.99 -5.50 -0.33
C GLN A 25 0.86 -4.52 -0.02
N LEU A 26 1.15 -3.22 -0.09
CA LEU A 26 0.16 -2.18 0.16
C LEU A 26 -0.87 -2.09 -0.98
N CYS A 27 -0.43 -2.18 -2.24
CA CYS A 27 -1.33 -2.30 -3.39
C CYS A 27 -2.27 -3.50 -3.26
N THR A 28 -1.76 -4.63 -2.77
CA THR A 28 -2.57 -5.83 -2.54
C THR A 28 -3.56 -5.62 -1.39
N ARG A 29 -3.12 -5.04 -0.26
CA ARG A 29 -3.96 -4.80 0.93
C ARG A 29 -5.12 -3.84 0.63
N TYR A 30 -4.84 -2.72 -0.03
CA TYR A 30 -5.84 -1.70 -0.35
C TYR A 30 -6.54 -1.94 -1.70
N GLN A 31 -6.19 -3.03 -2.40
CA GLN A 31 -6.66 -3.34 -3.76
C GLN A 31 -6.51 -2.18 -4.75
N VAL A 32 -5.44 -1.39 -4.60
CA VAL A 32 -5.14 -0.24 -5.48
C VAL A 32 -4.03 -0.57 -6.47
N SER A 33 -4.03 0.15 -7.59
CA SER A 33 -2.94 0.07 -8.56
C SER A 33 -1.69 0.82 -8.07
N ARG A 34 -0.51 0.42 -8.55
CA ARG A 34 0.77 1.10 -8.26
C ARG A 34 0.75 2.60 -8.64
N THR A 35 0.02 2.96 -9.68
CA THR A 35 -0.16 4.35 -10.12
C THR A 35 -0.95 5.18 -9.10
N THR A 36 -2.02 4.61 -8.54
CA THR A 36 -2.78 5.23 -7.42
C THR A 36 -1.90 5.37 -6.19
N TRP A 37 -1.16 4.31 -5.84
CA TRP A 37 -0.21 4.36 -4.74
C TRP A 37 0.87 5.44 -4.92
N TRP A 38 1.41 5.57 -6.14
CA TRP A 38 2.39 6.61 -6.43
C TRP A 38 1.79 8.00 -6.26
N ARG A 39 0.56 8.25 -6.73
CA ARG A 39 -0.14 9.52 -6.50
C ARG A 39 -0.29 9.82 -5.01
N TRP A 40 -0.70 8.83 -4.21
CA TRP A 40 -0.77 8.99 -2.76
C TRP A 40 0.58 9.29 -2.13
N SER A 41 1.66 8.63 -2.59
CA SER A 41 3.01 8.92 -2.12
C SER A 41 3.52 10.32 -2.44
N GLN A 42 2.89 11.01 -3.41
CA GLN A 42 3.17 12.41 -3.73
C GLN A 42 2.25 13.38 -2.97
N MET A 43 1.24 12.89 -2.24
CA MET A 43 0.34 13.76 -1.48
C MET A 43 1.06 14.35 -0.26
N PRO A 44 0.84 15.63 0.05
CA PRO A 44 1.32 16.23 1.29
C PRO A 44 0.67 15.53 2.49
N GLY A 45 1.48 15.16 3.47
CA GLY A 45 1.02 14.43 4.66
C GLY A 45 1.00 12.90 4.51
N PHE A 46 1.29 12.35 3.33
CA PHE A 46 1.46 10.90 3.19
C PHE A 46 2.67 10.42 4.00
N PRO A 47 2.59 9.25 4.66
CA PRO A 47 3.68 8.75 5.50
C PRO A 47 4.99 8.63 4.73
N GLY A 48 6.05 9.11 5.38
CA GLY A 48 7.41 9.07 4.86
C GLY A 48 7.83 7.64 4.53
N ALA A 49 8.31 7.46 3.31
CA ALA A 49 8.76 6.17 2.83
C ALA A 49 10.15 5.84 3.42
N VAL A 50 10.25 4.77 4.20
CA VAL A 50 11.51 4.31 4.78
C VAL A 50 12.29 3.54 3.72
N ARG A 51 13.46 4.07 3.34
CA ARG A 51 14.34 3.43 2.35
C ARG A 51 15.20 2.40 3.06
N TYR A 52 14.95 1.13 2.77
CA TYR A 52 15.79 0.00 3.17
C TYR A 52 16.66 -0.41 1.99
N GLY A 53 17.84 0.20 1.86
CA GLY A 53 18.73 0.03 0.72
C GLY A 53 18.08 0.48 -0.60
N ARG A 54 17.89 -0.47 -1.53
CA ARG A 54 17.22 -0.22 -2.83
C ARG A 54 15.70 -0.31 -2.78
N SER A 55 15.14 -0.80 -1.67
CA SER A 55 13.70 -0.99 -1.52
C SER A 55 13.10 0.09 -0.64
N VAL A 56 11.96 0.61 -1.05
CA VAL A 56 11.18 1.56 -0.26
C VAL A 56 10.08 0.81 0.47
N ARG A 57 9.93 1.07 1.77
CA ARG A 57 8.89 0.47 2.60
C ARG A 57 8.13 1.55 3.34
N TRP A 58 6.88 1.29 3.63
CA TRP A 58 6.01 2.20 4.37
C TRP A 58 5.50 1.50 5.61
N SER A 59 5.40 2.23 6.72
CA SER A 59 4.73 1.74 7.92
C SER A 59 3.24 1.59 7.60
N VAL A 60 2.71 0.37 7.68
CA VAL A 60 1.28 0.10 7.42
C VAL A 60 0.41 0.93 8.34
N GLU A 61 0.77 1.04 9.62
CA GLU A 61 0.03 1.81 10.62
C GLU A 61 -0.08 3.30 10.26
N ALA A 62 1.01 3.91 9.81
CA ALA A 62 1.01 5.32 9.42
C ALA A 62 0.19 5.56 8.14
N VAL A 63 0.23 4.62 7.18
CA VAL A 63 -0.61 4.65 5.96
C VAL A 63 -2.08 4.50 6.33
N GLU A 64 -2.40 3.53 7.17
CA GLU A 64 -3.76 3.26 7.63
C GLU A 64 -4.33 4.45 8.40
N THR A 65 -3.54 5.07 9.28
CA THR A 65 -3.93 6.29 9.99
C THR A 65 -4.20 7.44 9.02
N PHE A 66 -3.34 7.64 8.02
CA PHE A 66 -3.52 8.69 7.01
C PHE A 66 -4.78 8.46 6.15
N LEU A 67 -5.03 7.23 5.73
CA LEU A 67 -6.22 6.88 4.94
C LEU A 67 -7.50 7.01 5.78
N THR A 68 -7.49 6.49 7.01
CA THR A 68 -8.60 6.67 7.98
C THR A 68 -8.92 8.14 8.23
N GLN A 69 -7.91 9.01 8.36
CA GLN A 69 -8.13 10.45 8.52
C GLN A 69 -8.73 11.13 7.29
N GLN A 70 -8.62 10.52 6.11
CA GLN A 70 -9.15 11.08 4.86
C GLN A 70 -10.62 10.69 4.60
N GLU A 71 -11.13 9.67 5.30
CA GLU A 71 -12.52 9.22 5.21
C GLU A 71 -13.48 9.90 6.22
N GLY A 72 -12.98 10.92 6.95
CA GLY A 72 -13.72 11.67 7.98
C GLY A 72 -14.05 13.12 7.60
#